data_AF-A0A1F9LSR1-F1
#
_entry.id   AF-A0A1F9LSR1-F1
#
_cell.length_a   1.000
_cell.length_b   1.000
_cell.length_c   1.000
_cell.angle_alpha   90.00
_cell.angle_beta   90.00
_cell.angle_gamma   90.00
#
_symmetry.space_group_name_H-M   'P 1'
#
loop_
_entity.id
_entity.type
_entity.pdbx_description
1 polymer ?
#
loop_
_entity_poly.entity_id
_entity_poly.type
_entity_poly.pdbx_seq_one_letter_code
_entity_poly.pdbx_strand_id
1 'polypeptide(L)' 'MEDAAMKIIKDSRMPKVIIHVEGGLVQAVYSNAELDVQVYDLDLSDFATAREIEEEKAIAAQFETETRNLKQVY' A
#
# COMPACT_ATOMS: atom_id res chain seq x y z
N MET A 1 -3.22 35.15 41.10
CA MET A 1 -2.65 33.79 41.21
C MET A 1 -3.34 32.97 40.15
N GLU A 2 -2.60 32.65 39.11
CA GLU A 2 -3.06 32.04 37.87
C GLU A 2 -3.07 30.51 38.08
N ASP A 3 -4.25 29.95 38.30
CA ASP A 3 -4.44 28.50 38.40
C ASP A 3 -4.23 27.92 37.00
N ALA A 4 -3.01 27.45 36.76
CA ALA A 4 -2.66 26.71 35.55
C ALA A 4 -3.49 25.42 35.52
N ALA A 5 -4.61 25.48 34.79
CA ALA A 5 -5.36 24.31 34.41
C ALA A 5 -4.43 23.36 33.65
N MET A 6 -3.91 22.35 34.36
CA MET A 6 -3.21 21.23 33.76
C MET A 6 -4.23 20.50 32.87
N LYS A 7 -4.29 20.92 31.62
CA LYS A 7 -5.09 20.30 30.57
C LYS A 7 -4.47 18.94 30.32
N ILE A 8 -4.94 17.93 31.06
CA ILE A 8 -4.66 16.54 30.76
C ILE A 8 -5.14 16.35 29.32
N ILE A 9 -4.20 16.32 28.38
CA ILE A 9 -4.45 15.91 27.01
C ILE A 9 -4.85 14.45 27.16
N LYS A 10 -6.17 14.24 27.20
CA LYS A 10 -6.78 12.91 27.26
C LYS A 10 -6.36 12.25 25.96
N ASP A 11 -5.36 11.39 26.05
CA ASP A 11 -4.78 10.64 24.94
C ASP A 11 -5.92 10.18 24.03
N SER A 12 -6.02 10.83 22.87
CA SER A 12 -7.02 10.54 21.86
C SER A 12 -6.63 9.20 21.28
N ARG A 13 -7.17 8.12 21.89
CA ARG A 13 -6.93 6.70 21.57
C ARG A 13 -6.38 6.54 20.16
N MET A 14 -5.07 6.32 20.07
CA MET A 14 -4.39 6.12 18.78
C MET A 14 -5.13 5.06 17.96
N PRO A 15 -5.30 5.25 16.64
CA PRO A 15 -5.88 4.26 15.77
C PRO A 15 -5.13 2.92 15.91
N LYS A 16 -5.89 1.84 16.06
CA LYS A 16 -5.36 0.48 16.09
C LYS A 16 -5.40 -0.06 14.67
N VAL A 17 -4.23 -0.48 14.19
CA VAL A 17 -4.07 -1.03 12.84
C VAL A 17 -3.52 -2.45 12.95
N ILE A 18 -4.08 -3.36 12.14
CA ILE A 18 -3.59 -4.73 11.97
C ILE A 18 -3.20 -4.87 10.50
N ILE A 19 -1.98 -5.35 10.26
CA ILE A 19 -1.44 -5.57 8.92
C ILE A 19 -1.28 -7.08 8.72
N HIS A 20 -1.95 -7.64 7.72
CA HIS A 20 -1.77 -9.03 7.32
C HIS A 20 -0.70 -9.11 6.23
N VAL A 21 0.37 -9.85 6.51
CA VAL A 21 1.50 -10.06 5.59
C VAL A 21 1.62 -11.55 5.27
N GLU A 22 1.68 -11.87 3.98
CA GLU A 22 1.87 -13.24 3.47
C GLU A 22 2.85 -13.20 2.29
N GLY A 23 3.81 -14.13 2.26
CA GLY A 23 4.80 -14.20 1.18
C GLY A 23 5.73 -12.96 1.07
N GLY A 24 5.82 -12.15 2.13
CA GLY A 24 6.58 -10.89 2.13
C GLY A 24 5.77 -9.66 1.70
N LEU A 25 4.54 -9.84 1.21
CA LEU A 25 3.68 -8.77 0.71
C LEU A 25 2.51 -8.50 1.66
N VAL A 26 2.10 -7.22 1.75
CA VAL A 26 0.90 -6.82 2.49
C VAL A 26 -0.35 -7.27 1.73
N GLN A 27 -1.16 -8.10 2.37
CA GLN A 27 -2.40 -8.64 1.80
C GLN A 27 -3.63 -7.83 2.20
N ALA A 28 -3.64 -7.32 3.43
CA ALA A 28 -4.76 -6.54 3.96
C ALA A 28 -4.33 -5.63 5.12
N VAL A 29 -5.05 -4.51 5.26
CA VAL A 29 -4.92 -3.59 6.39
C VAL A 29 -6.29 -3.37 7.02
N TYR A 30 -6.38 -3.59 8.33
CA TYR A 30 -7.59 -3.38 9.11
C TYR A 30 -7.35 -2.27 10.12
N SER A 31 -8.29 -1.33 10.23
CA SER A 31 -8.20 -0.22 11.18
C SER A 31 -9.52 -0.03 11.91
N ASN A 32 -9.44 0.42 13.17
CA ASN A 32 -10.61 0.86 13.93
C ASN A 32 -11.03 2.32 13.64
N ALA A 33 -10.33 2.99 12.73
CA ALA A 33 -10.60 4.34 12.26
C ALA A 33 -10.42 4.39 10.74
N GLU A 34 -11.12 5.31 10.08
CA GLU A 34 -10.90 5.59 8.67
C GLU A 34 -9.52 6.22 8.50
N LEU A 35 -8.65 5.54 7.75
CA LEU A 35 -7.27 5.95 7.50
C LEU A 35 -7.01 5.86 6.00
N ASP A 36 -6.31 6.86 5.47
CA ASP A 36 -5.69 6.74 4.15
C ASP A 36 -4.38 5.96 4.32
N VAL A 37 -4.34 4.74 3.77
CA VAL A 37 -3.22 3.81 3.94
C VAL A 37 -2.50 3.63 2.62
N GLN A 38 -1.20 3.88 2.64
CA GLN A 38 -0.30 3.66 1.51
C GLN A 38 0.72 2.59 1.90
N VAL A 39 0.86 1.58 1.06
CA VAL A 39 1.80 0.47 1.25
C VAL A 39 2.92 0.64 0.25
N TYR A 40 4.15 0.61 0.74
CA TYR A 40 5.36 0.70 -0.06
C TYR A 40 6.15 -0.58 0.09
N ASP A 41 6.62 -1.12 -1.03
CA ASP A 41 7.55 -2.23 -1.04
C ASP A 41 8.96 -1.69 -0.78
N LEU A 42 9.60 -2.15 0.29
CA LEU A 42 10.87 -1.58 0.75
C LEU A 42 12.10 -2.33 0.24
N ASP A 43 11.91 -3.46 -0.45
CA ASP A 43 12.98 -4.24 -1.07
C ASP A 43 13.20 -3.90 -2.56
N LEU A 44 12.26 -3.19 -3.18
CA LEU A 44 12.44 -2.52 -4.46
C LEU A 44 13.26 -1.24 -4.25
N SER A 45 14.43 -1.19 -4.90
CA SER A 45 15.19 0.06 -5.03
C SER A 45 14.28 1.14 -5.64
N ASP A 46 14.25 2.33 -5.03
CA ASP A 46 13.52 3.53 -5.53
C ASP A 46 13.78 3.85 -7.01
N PHE A 47 14.85 3.30 -7.57
CA PHE A 47 15.15 3.30 -8.99
C PHE A 47 14.98 1.89 -9.53
N ALA A 48 13.92 1.67 -10.31
CA ALA A 48 13.80 0.52 -11.17
C ALA A 48 15.04 0.47 -12.07
N THR A 49 15.80 -0.61 -11.97
CA THR A 49 16.93 -0.84 -12.87
C THR A 49 16.40 -0.93 -14.30
N ALA A 50 17.25 -0.64 -15.29
CA ALA A 50 16.86 -0.74 -16.69
C ALA A 50 16.27 -2.13 -17.04
N ARG A 51 16.77 -3.19 -16.38
CA ARG A 51 16.26 -4.56 -16.49
C ARG A 51 14.83 -4.69 -15.93
N GLU A 52 14.57 -4.17 -14.74
CA GLU A 52 13.23 -4.25 -14.12
C GLU A 52 12.18 -3.47 -14.94
N ILE A 53 12.55 -2.31 -15.50
CA ILE A 53 11.69 -1.56 -16.42
C ILE A 53 11.38 -2.37 -17.69
N GLU A 54 12.36 -3.09 -18.22
CA GLU A 54 12.21 -3.90 -19.42
C GLU A 54 11.35 -5.15 -19.16
N GLU A 55 11.50 -5.77 -17.98
CA GLU A 55 10.67 -6.87 -17.50
C GLU A 55 9.21 -6.45 -17.29
N GLU A 56 8.96 -5.32 -16.63
CA GLU A 56 7.60 -4.78 -16.47
C GLU A 56 6.94 -4.46 -17.81
N LYS A 57 7.68 -3.87 -18.76
CA LYS A 57 7.17 -3.61 -20.13
C LYS A 57 6.81 -4.89 -20.86
N ALA A 58 7.63 -5.94 -20.71
CA ALA A 58 7.35 -7.23 -21.33
C ALA A 58 6.07 -7.86 -20.74
N ILE A 59 5.92 -7.81 -19.41
CA ILE A 59 4.72 -8.30 -18.70
C ILE A 59 3.47 -7.51 -19.15
N ALA A 60 3.55 -6.18 -19.21
CA ALA A 60 2.44 -5.33 -19.65
C ALA A 60 2.02 -5.63 -21.10
N ALA A 61 2.98 -5.82 -22.01
CA ALA A 61 2.69 -6.18 -23.40
C ALA A 61 2.04 -7.58 -23.52
N GLN A 62 2.45 -8.52 -22.68
CA GLN A 62 1.84 -9.85 -22.61
C GLN A 62 0.39 -9.76 -22.12
N PHE A 63 0.15 -8.98 -21.07
CA PHE A 63 -1.18 -8.76 -20.50
C PHE A 63 -2.14 -8.06 -21.49
N GLU A 64 -1.65 -7.08 -22.25
CA GLU A 64 -2.43 -6.45 -23.32
C GLU A 64 -2.81 -7.44 -24.43
N THR A 65 -1.89 -8.34 -24.77
CA THR A 65 -2.12 -9.38 -25.79
C THR A 65 -3.18 -10.36 -25.32
N GLU A 66 -3.08 -10.84 -24.08
CA GLU A 66 -4.08 -11.72 -23.47
C GLU A 66 -5.45 -11.05 -23.38
N THR A 67 -5.50 -9.79 -22.95
CA THR A 67 -6.74 -9.00 -22.87
C THR A 67 -7.37 -8.81 -24.25
N ARG A 68 -6.55 -8.56 -25.28
CA ARG A 68 -7.03 -8.42 -26.66
C ARG A 68 -7.61 -9.72 -27.20
N ASN A 69 -6.95 -10.84 -26.93
CA ASN A 69 -7.44 -12.16 -27.33
C ASN A 69 -8.78 -12.48 -26.64
N LEU A 70 -8.91 -12.18 -25.35
CA LEU A 70 -10.17 -12.34 -24.62
C LEU A 70 -11.30 -11.49 -25.21
N LYS A 71 -11.02 -10.25 -25.62
CA LYS A 71 -12.00 -9.36 -26.27
C LYS A 71 -12.40 -9.78 -27.69
N GLN A 72 -11.64 -10.64 -28.36
CA GLN A 72 -12.00 -11.16 -29.68
C GLN A 72 -12.85 -12.44 -29.61
N VAL A 73 -12.91 -13.09 -28.44
CA VAL A 73 -13.70 -14.30 -28.20
C VAL A 73 -15.14 -13.97 -27.75
N TYR A 74 -15.39 -12.73 -27.31
CA TYR A 74 -16.72 -12.17 -27.01
C TYR A 74 -17.19 -11.24 -28.12
#